data_AF-A0A0Q9T8C8-F1
#
_entry.id   AF-A0A0Q9T8C8-F1
#
_cell.length_a   1.000
_cell.length_b   1.000
_cell.length_c   1.000
_cell.angle_alpha   90.00
_cell.angle_beta   90.00
_cell.angle_gamma   90.00
#
_symmetry.space_group_name_H-M   'P 1'
#
loop_
_entity.id
_entity.type
_entity.pdbx_description
1 polymer ?
#
loop_
_entity_poly.entity_id
_entity_poly.type
_entity_poly.pdbx_seq_one_letter_code
_entity_poly.pdbx_strand_id
1 'polypeptide(L)'
;MTQHTNFSERLDGLQQRVGTARSAVQAAATESEAQLRTRIESTQAELDQSVQGARQEVSEAVDGARAKWAQLKADAAAKKSDVKANMDKRALHVDAKAAASDANWAEADAAEALDFADWAVGNAQLSILDAIHARAYADTLKAADAT
;
A
#
# COMPACT_ATOMS: atom_id res chain seq x y z
N MET A 1 -21.51 10.88 -20.78
CA MET A 1 -20.86 9.60 -20.45
C MET A 1 -20.42 9.69 -18.99
N THR A 2 -21.17 9.09 -18.07
CA THR A 2 -20.76 8.95 -16.68
C THR A 2 -19.45 8.17 -16.67
N GLN A 3 -18.36 8.74 -16.15
CA GLN A 3 -17.12 8.00 -15.95
C GLN A 3 -17.43 6.84 -15.00
N HIS A 4 -17.53 5.63 -15.55
CA HIS A 4 -17.44 4.43 -14.74
C HIS A 4 -15.97 4.30 -14.38
N THR A 5 -15.65 4.30 -13.08
CA THR A 5 -14.31 3.95 -12.60
C THR A 5 -13.91 2.62 -13.24
N ASN A 6 -12.83 2.61 -14.03
CA ASN A 6 -12.32 1.37 -14.60
C ASN A 6 -11.57 0.60 -13.50
N PHE A 7 -12.31 -0.21 -12.74
CA PHE A 7 -11.75 -1.00 -11.65
C PHE A 7 -10.71 -2.01 -12.15
N SER A 8 -10.87 -2.53 -13.37
CA SER A 8 -9.90 -3.46 -13.98
C SER A 8 -8.54 -2.79 -14.17
N GLU A 9 -8.48 -1.60 -14.78
CA GLU A 9 -7.22 -0.84 -14.94
C GLU A 9 -6.56 -0.53 -13.60
N ARG A 10 -7.34 -0.20 -12.56
CA ARG A 10 -6.81 0.06 -11.21
C ARG A 10 -6.26 -1.20 -10.54
N LEU A 11 -6.91 -2.34 -10.75
CA LEU A 11 -6.45 -3.65 -10.27
C LEU A 11 -5.20 -4.12 -11.02
N ASP A 12 -5.13 -3.92 -12.34
CA ASP A 12 -3.95 -4.21 -13.15
C ASP A 12 -2.75 -3.38 -12.67
N GLY A 13 -2.96 -2.08 -12.39
CA GLY A 13 -1.94 -1.22 -11.80
C GLY A 13 -1.50 -1.69 -10.41
N LEU A 14 -2.40 -2.23 -9.59
CA LEU A 14 -2.05 -2.82 -8.29
C LEU A 14 -1.23 -4.10 -8.46
N GLN A 15 -1.64 -4.98 -9.37
CA GLN A 15 -0.91 -6.20 -9.70
C GLN A 15 0.52 -5.87 -10.17
N GLN A 16 0.68 -4.87 -11.04
CA GLN A 16 2.00 -4.43 -11.49
C GLN A 16 2.86 -3.95 -10.34
N ARG A 17 2.32 -3.13 -9.42
CA ARG A 17 3.06 -2.66 -8.23
C ARG A 17 3.51 -3.81 -7.33
N VAL A 18 2.63 -4.80 -7.09
CA VAL A 18 2.98 -6.01 -6.32
C VAL A 18 4.10 -6.79 -7.03
N GLY A 19 4.04 -6.92 -8.35
CA GLY A 19 5.09 -7.54 -9.16
C GLY A 19 6.43 -6.82 -9.05
N THR A 20 6.43 -5.48 -9.15
CA THR A 20 7.64 -4.66 -8.96
C THR A 20 8.21 -4.83 -7.55
N ALA A 21 7.38 -4.78 -6.51
CA ALA A 21 7.80 -4.95 -5.12
C ALA A 21 8.45 -6.33 -4.90
N ARG A 22 7.85 -7.40 -5.43
CA ARG A 22 8.42 -8.76 -5.38
C ARG A 22 9.80 -8.81 -6.01
N SER A 23 9.96 -8.28 -7.21
CA SER A 23 11.26 -8.27 -7.91
C SER A 23 12.31 -7.47 -7.15
N ALA A 24 11.93 -6.33 -6.56
CA ALA A 24 12.82 -5.50 -5.75
C ALA A 24 13.30 -6.23 -4.49
N VAL A 25 12.41 -6.92 -3.77
CA VAL A 25 12.76 -7.72 -2.58
C VAL A 25 13.67 -8.89 -2.95
N GLN A 26 13.42 -9.57 -4.07
CA GLN A 26 14.28 -10.65 -4.55
C GLN A 26 15.70 -10.17 -4.87
N ALA A 27 15.84 -8.99 -5.48
CA ALA A 27 17.15 -8.39 -5.72
C ALA A 27 17.85 -8.01 -4.40
N ALA A 28 17.10 -7.40 -3.47
CA ALA A 28 17.59 -6.97 -2.16
C ALA A 28 18.19 -8.11 -1.33
N ALA A 29 17.68 -9.33 -1.45
CA ALA A 29 18.20 -10.50 -0.73
C ALA A 29 19.68 -10.82 -1.03
N THR A 30 20.23 -10.30 -2.13
CA THR A 30 21.64 -10.50 -2.52
C THR A 30 22.52 -9.26 -2.32
N GLU A 31 21.95 -8.17 -1.80
CA GLU A 31 22.63 -6.89 -1.64
C GLU A 31 23.41 -6.79 -0.33
N SER A 32 24.49 -6.00 -0.35
CA SER A 32 25.22 -5.61 0.87
C SER A 32 24.41 -4.63 1.73
N GLU A 33 24.77 -4.47 3.00
CA GLU A 33 24.08 -3.53 3.91
C GLU A 33 24.03 -2.09 3.36
N ALA A 34 25.14 -1.61 2.77
CA ALA A 34 25.19 -0.27 2.18
C ALA A 34 24.25 -0.11 0.97
N GLN A 35 24.12 -1.16 0.15
CA GLN A 35 23.18 -1.19 -0.97
C GLN A 35 21.73 -1.25 -0.47
N LEU A 36 21.45 -2.07 0.54
CA LEU A 36 20.15 -2.16 1.20
C LEU A 36 19.72 -0.82 1.79
N ARG A 37 20.62 -0.09 2.45
CA ARG A 37 20.36 1.26 2.98
C ARG A 37 19.94 2.22 1.87
N THR A 38 20.71 2.27 0.79
CA THR A 38 20.41 3.12 -0.39
C THR A 38 19.07 2.76 -1.02
N ARG A 39 18.78 1.46 -1.14
CA ARG A 39 17.50 0.97 -1.68
C ARG A 39 16.33 1.38 -0.78
N ILE A 40 16.44 1.24 0.54
CA ILE A 40 15.39 1.64 1.50
C ILE A 40 15.11 3.14 1.38
N GLU A 41 16.14 3.98 1.36
CA GLU A 41 15.99 5.43 1.17
C GLU A 41 15.28 5.77 -0.14
N SER A 42 15.63 5.08 -1.23
CA SER A 42 15.00 5.28 -2.55
C SER A 42 13.54 4.85 -2.55
N THR A 43 13.22 3.68 -1.96
CA THR A 43 11.83 3.19 -1.83
C THR A 43 10.99 4.10 -0.94
N GLN A 44 11.56 4.71 0.11
CA GLN A 44 10.86 5.70 0.92
C GLN A 44 10.44 6.92 0.10
N ALA A 45 11.34 7.43 -0.76
CA ALA A 45 11.04 8.55 -1.64
C ALA A 45 9.97 8.22 -2.69
N GLU A 46 10.04 7.03 -3.32
CA GLU A 46 9.03 6.56 -4.28
C GLU A 46 7.64 6.40 -3.64
N LEU A 47 7.58 5.92 -2.39
CA LEU A 47 6.33 5.84 -1.64
C LEU A 47 5.72 7.23 -1.40
N ASP A 48 6.53 8.26 -1.12
CA ASP A 48 6.02 9.62 -0.94
C ASP A 48 5.41 10.18 -2.22
N GLN A 49 6.02 9.90 -3.37
CA GLN A 49 5.47 10.30 -4.68
C GLN A 49 4.17 9.56 -5.01
N SER A 50 4.11 8.24 -4.76
CA SER A 50 2.92 7.42 -5.02
C SER A 50 1.71 7.85 -4.18
N VAL A 51 1.93 8.16 -2.90
CA VAL A 51 0.89 8.65 -1.97
C VAL A 51 0.33 10.01 -2.38
N GLN A 52 1.15 10.85 -3.03
CA GLN A 52 0.71 12.13 -3.59
C GLN A 52 -0.16 11.94 -4.85
N GLY A 53 0.24 11.06 -5.76
CA GLY A 53 -0.53 10.74 -6.98
C GLY A 53 -1.92 10.18 -6.70
N ALA A 54 -2.03 9.22 -5.78
CA ALA A 54 -3.33 8.65 -5.39
C ALA A 54 -4.30 9.67 -4.73
N ARG A 55 -3.80 10.80 -4.22
CA ARG A 55 -4.65 11.89 -3.70
C ARG A 55 -5.36 12.66 -4.82
N GLN A 56 -4.76 12.76 -6.01
CA GLN A 56 -5.34 13.47 -7.14
C GLN A 56 -6.46 12.66 -7.81
N GLU A 57 -6.40 11.33 -7.78
CA GLU A 57 -7.44 10.46 -8.36
C GLU A 57 -8.70 10.36 -7.50
N VAL A 58 -8.62 10.55 -6.18
CA VAL A 58 -9.77 10.42 -5.25
C VAL A 58 -10.56 11.74 -5.11
N SER A 59 -10.83 12.44 -6.23
CA SER A 59 -11.51 13.74 -6.19
C SER A 59 -12.90 13.72 -5.52
N GLU A 60 -13.08 14.67 -4.58
CA GLU A 60 -14.26 15.36 -4.02
C GLU A 60 -15.51 14.61 -3.52
N ALA A 61 -15.77 13.34 -3.86
CA ALA A 61 -17.13 12.81 -3.68
C ALA A 61 -17.53 12.31 -2.27
N VAL A 62 -16.63 12.07 -1.30
CA VAL A 62 -17.02 11.55 0.03
C VAL A 62 -16.02 11.95 1.14
N ASP A 63 -16.43 12.78 2.09
CA ASP A 63 -15.60 13.20 3.24
C ASP A 63 -15.07 12.02 4.09
N GLY A 64 -15.86 10.95 4.20
CA GLY A 64 -15.45 9.73 4.91
C GLY A 64 -14.31 8.97 4.24
N ALA A 65 -14.23 8.98 2.90
CA ALA A 65 -13.12 8.36 2.17
C ALA A 65 -11.82 9.18 2.38
N ARG A 66 -11.95 10.51 2.47
CA ARG A 66 -10.82 11.41 2.72
C ARG A 66 -10.21 11.24 4.11
N ALA A 67 -11.02 11.05 5.15
CA ALA A 67 -10.55 10.83 6.51
C ALA A 67 -9.76 9.51 6.65
N LYS A 68 -10.33 8.41 6.14
CA LYS A 68 -9.63 7.10 6.11
C LYS A 68 -8.32 7.17 5.34
N TRP A 69 -8.32 7.89 4.22
CA TRP A 69 -7.11 8.11 3.42
C TRP A 69 -6.05 8.92 4.17
N ALA A 70 -6.45 9.96 4.90
CA ALA A 70 -5.52 10.73 5.72
C ALA A 70 -4.88 9.89 6.83
N GLN A 71 -5.66 9.01 7.47
CA GLN A 71 -5.15 8.08 8.48
C GLN A 71 -4.13 7.10 7.89
N LEU A 72 -4.46 6.44 6.77
CA LEU A 72 -3.52 5.53 6.10
C LEU A 72 -2.20 6.19 5.73
N LYS A 73 -2.21 7.49 5.40
CA LYS A 73 -0.97 8.25 5.14
C LYS A 73 -0.17 8.49 6.41
N ALA A 74 -0.83 8.83 7.51
CA ALA A 74 -0.17 9.03 8.79
C ALA A 74 0.51 7.73 9.24
N ASP A 75 -0.19 6.60 9.13
CA ASP A 75 0.34 5.28 9.47
C ASP A 75 1.54 4.90 8.58
N ALA A 76 1.44 5.16 7.27
CA ALA A 76 2.55 4.95 6.34
C ALA A 76 3.76 5.84 6.65
N ALA A 77 3.55 7.10 7.03
CA ALA A 77 4.63 8.01 7.42
C ALA A 77 5.31 7.57 8.72
N ALA A 78 4.53 7.10 9.70
CA ALA A 78 5.06 6.54 10.94
C ALA A 78 5.93 5.31 10.65
N LYS A 79 5.44 4.35 9.85
CA LYS A 79 6.22 3.16 9.49
C LYS A 79 7.55 3.50 8.79
N LYS A 80 7.57 4.52 7.92
CA LYS A 80 8.83 5.00 7.30
C LYS A 80 9.82 5.53 8.34
N SER A 81 9.33 6.34 9.28
CA SER A 81 10.14 6.86 10.38
C SER A 81 10.71 5.73 11.23
N ASP A 82 9.90 4.72 11.54
CA ASP A 82 10.33 3.56 12.33
C ASP A 82 11.39 2.73 11.61
N VAL A 83 11.24 2.50 10.29
CA VAL A 83 12.27 1.81 9.50
C VAL A 83 13.60 2.58 9.56
N LYS A 84 13.57 3.92 9.42
CA LYS A 84 14.79 4.73 9.51
C LYS A 84 15.43 4.66 10.90
N ALA A 85 14.63 4.81 11.96
CA ALA A 85 15.11 4.72 13.33
C ALA A 85 15.72 3.34 13.64
N ASN A 86 15.09 2.26 13.16
CA ASN A 86 15.60 0.90 13.30
C ASN A 86 16.92 0.67 12.56
N MET A 87 17.09 1.26 11.37
CA MET A 87 18.36 1.20 10.64
C MET A 87 19.49 1.92 11.39
N ASP A 88 19.21 3.11 11.92
CA ASP A 88 20.20 3.88 12.69
C ASP A 88 20.57 3.16 13.99
N LYS A 89 19.60 2.53 14.67
CA LYS A 89 19.82 1.69 15.85
C LYS A 89 20.71 0.48 15.51
N ARG A 90 20.46 -0.19 14.38
CA ARG A 90 21.25 -1.36 13.96
C ARG A 90 22.72 -1.05 13.71
N ALA A 91 23.02 0.15 13.19
CA ALA A 91 24.39 0.60 12.97
C ALA A 91 25.20 0.76 14.28
N LEU A 92 24.54 0.77 15.44
CA LEU A 92 25.17 0.92 16.75
C LEU A 92 25.31 -0.42 17.50
N HIS A 93 24.80 -1.54 16.96
CA HIS A 93 24.93 -2.83 17.62
C HIS A 93 26.37 -3.33 17.59
N VAL A 94 26.91 -3.56 18.79
CA VAL A 94 28.19 -4.26 18.99
C VAL A 94 27.99 -5.72 19.42
N ASP A 95 26.77 -6.10 19.81
CA ASP A 95 26.41 -7.45 20.26
C ASP A 95 25.60 -8.20 19.20
N ALA A 96 26.07 -9.40 18.84
CA ALA A 96 25.47 -10.21 17.78
C ALA A 96 24.08 -10.75 18.15
N LYS A 97 23.82 -11.01 19.44
CA LYS A 97 22.53 -11.53 19.90
C LYS A 97 21.44 -10.46 19.86
N ALA A 98 21.79 -9.23 20.22
CA ALA A 98 20.93 -8.06 20.05
C ALA A 98 20.61 -7.84 18.57
N ALA A 99 21.62 -7.87 17.70
CA ALA A 99 21.42 -7.71 16.24
C ALA A 99 20.50 -8.80 15.65
N ALA A 100 20.68 -10.07 16.05
CA ALA A 100 19.82 -11.16 15.61
C ALA A 100 18.37 -11.03 16.12
N SER A 101 18.19 -10.57 17.37
CA SER A 101 16.85 -10.34 17.92
C SER A 101 16.13 -9.20 17.19
N ASP A 102 16.83 -8.09 16.92
CA ASP A 102 16.31 -6.96 16.15
C ASP A 102 15.99 -7.35 14.69
N ALA A 103 16.74 -8.28 14.10
CA ALA A 103 16.43 -8.85 12.79
C ALA A 103 15.13 -9.66 12.82
N ASN A 104 14.94 -10.55 13.80
CA ASN A 104 13.71 -11.34 13.95
C ASN A 104 12.47 -10.45 14.10
N TRP A 105 12.56 -9.37 14.89
CA TRP A 105 11.47 -8.40 15.01
C TRP A 105 11.16 -7.71 13.67
N ALA A 106 12.20 -7.37 12.90
CA ALA A 106 12.02 -6.76 11.59
C ALA A 106 11.32 -7.69 10.58
N GLU A 107 11.67 -8.99 10.63
CA GLU A 107 11.07 -10.01 9.78
C GLU A 107 9.59 -10.23 10.15
N ALA A 108 9.25 -10.25 11.44
CA ALA A 108 7.86 -10.32 11.91
C ALA A 108 7.05 -9.11 11.46
N ASP A 109 7.60 -7.90 11.61
CA ASP A 109 7.01 -6.65 11.13
C ASP A 109 6.75 -6.66 9.61
N ALA A 110 7.65 -7.28 8.83
CA ALA A 110 7.50 -7.41 7.39
C ALA A 110 6.41 -8.43 7.01
N ALA A 111 6.29 -9.53 7.77
CA ALA A 111 5.21 -10.50 7.59
C ALA A 111 3.83 -9.88 7.88
N GLU A 112 3.69 -9.14 8.97
CA GLU A 112 2.45 -8.44 9.31
C GLU A 112 2.06 -7.41 8.22
N ALA A 113 3.03 -6.73 7.62
CA ALA A 113 2.77 -5.81 6.51
C ALA A 113 2.22 -6.53 5.25
N LEU A 114 2.66 -7.77 4.99
CA LEU A 114 2.11 -8.59 3.91
C LEU A 114 0.69 -9.07 4.24
N ASP A 115 0.43 -9.51 5.47
CA ASP A 115 -0.91 -9.93 5.91
C ASP A 115 -1.92 -8.78 5.82
N PHE A 116 -1.50 -7.56 6.21
CA PHE A 116 -2.31 -6.36 6.04
C PHE A 116 -2.59 -6.04 4.57
N ALA A 117 -1.59 -6.18 3.69
CA ALA A 117 -1.75 -5.95 2.26
C ALA A 117 -2.74 -6.94 1.63
N ASP A 118 -2.67 -8.22 2.01
CA ASP A 118 -3.62 -9.25 1.56
C ASP A 118 -5.06 -8.92 2.00
N TRP A 119 -5.24 -8.59 3.28
CA TRP A 119 -6.53 -8.12 3.79
C TRP A 119 -7.06 -6.90 3.03
N ALA A 120 -6.20 -5.92 2.75
CA ALA A 120 -6.57 -4.70 2.04
C ALA A 120 -7.03 -4.98 0.60
N VAL A 121 -6.39 -5.92 -0.10
CA VAL A 121 -6.80 -6.39 -1.43
C VAL A 121 -8.19 -7.02 -1.37
N GLY A 122 -8.44 -7.92 -0.42
CA GLY A 122 -9.75 -8.54 -0.22
C GLY A 122 -10.86 -7.53 0.10
N ASN A 123 -10.57 -6.55 0.96
CA ASN A 123 -11.51 -5.47 1.28
C ASN A 123 -11.81 -4.56 0.08
N ALA A 124 -10.81 -4.29 -0.77
CA ALA A 124 -11.01 -3.55 -2.02
C ALA A 124 -11.92 -4.32 -2.98
N GLN A 125 -11.72 -5.64 -3.13
CA GLN A 125 -12.59 -6.49 -3.94
C GLN A 125 -14.05 -6.43 -3.46
N LEU A 126 -14.29 -6.56 -2.17
CA LEU A 126 -15.64 -6.46 -1.59
C LEU A 126 -16.31 -5.12 -1.92
N SER A 127 -15.57 -4.02 -1.75
CA SER A 127 -16.07 -2.66 -2.03
C SER A 127 -16.38 -2.44 -3.52
N ILE A 128 -15.57 -3.03 -4.41
CA ILE A 128 -15.80 -2.97 -5.87
C ILE A 128 -17.08 -3.74 -6.24
N LEU A 129 -17.29 -4.92 -5.67
CA LEU A 129 -18.50 -5.72 -5.91
C LEU A 129 -19.76 -4.98 -5.45
N ASP A 130 -19.72 -4.33 -4.29
CA ASP A 130 -20.82 -3.48 -3.81
C ASP A 130 -21.11 -2.32 -4.78
N ALA A 131 -20.08 -1.63 -5.27
CA ALA A 131 -20.23 -0.56 -6.26
C ALA A 131 -20.83 -1.04 -7.59
N ILE A 132 -20.41 -2.22 -8.07
CA ILE A 132 -20.97 -2.86 -9.27
C ILE A 132 -22.46 -3.18 -9.06
N HIS A 133 -22.80 -3.79 -7.93
CA HIS A 133 -24.17 -4.11 -7.56
C HIS A 133 -25.05 -2.85 -7.50
N ALA A 134 -24.60 -1.80 -6.79
CA ALA A 134 -25.31 -0.54 -6.66
C ALA A 134 -25.60 0.12 -8.02
N ARG A 135 -24.64 0.05 -8.96
CA ARG A 135 -24.83 0.56 -10.33
C ARG A 135 -25.87 -0.26 -11.09
N ALA A 136 -25.77 -1.59 -11.07
CA ALA A 136 -26.71 -2.47 -11.75
C ALA A 136 -28.15 -2.30 -11.22
N TYR A 137 -28.29 -2.13 -9.90
CA TYR A 137 -29.57 -1.85 -9.26
C TYR A 137 -30.15 -0.49 -9.70
N ALA A 138 -29.32 0.56 -9.73
CA ALA A 138 -29.74 1.87 -10.22
C ALA A 138 -30.20 1.85 -11.69
N ASP A 139 -29.53 1.07 -12.54
CA ASP A 139 -29.90 0.93 -13.95
C ASP A 139 -31.20 0.12 -14.12
N THR A 140 -31.45 -0.86 -13.24
CA THR A 140 -32.72 -1.61 -13.18
C THR A 140 -33.90 -0.70 -12.85
N LEU A 141 -33.76 0.17 -11.84
CA LEU A 141 -34.82 1.12 -11.46
C LEU A 141 -35.10 2.13 -12.57
N LYS A 142 -34.06 2.68 -13.20
CA LYS A 142 -34.22 3.59 -14.34
C LYS A 142 -34.98 2.97 -15.51
N ALA A 143 -34.74 1.68 -15.79
CA ALA A 143 -35.45 0.98 -16.85
C ALA A 143 -36.94 0.77 -16.52
N ALA A 144 -37.28 0.54 -15.25
CA ALA A 144 -38.65 0.41 -14.77
C ALA A 144 -39.41 1.75 -14.76
N ASP A 145 -38.73 2.87 -14.47
CA ASP A 145 -39.33 4.21 -14.51
C ASP A 145 -39.57 4.74 -15.94
N ALA A 146 -38.94 4.11 -16.93
CA ALA A 146 -39.08 4.48 -18.35
C ALA A 146 -40.24 3.76 -19.08
N THR A 147 -40.95 2.86 -18.38
CA THR A 147 -42.11 2.10 -18.88
C THR A 147 -43.40 2.54 -18.22
#